data_AF-A0A2N5GRV2-F1
#
_entry.id   AF-A0A2N5GRV2-F1
#
_cell.length_a   1.000
_cell.length_b   1.000
_cell.length_c   1.000
_cell.angle_alpha   90.00
_cell.angle_beta   90.00
_cell.angle_gamma   90.00
#
_symmetry.space_group_name_H-M   'P 1'
#
loop_
_entity.id
_entity.type
_entity.pdbx_description
1 polymer ?
#
loop_
_entity_poly.entity_id
_entity_poly.type
_entity_poly.pdbx_seq_one_letter_code
_entity_poly.pdbx_strand_id
1 'polypeptide(L)' 'MKAWIKLGLQTLKVFVLFTGCTIFFYYGIIWLNEEYENYHRYDEPDGAAIKVSASESKEEFSWLDRLKLFYLNGE' A
#
# COMPACT_ATOMS: atom_id res chain seq x y z
N MET A 1 -10.03 -21.68 -35.97
CA MET A 1 -9.88 -22.43 -34.70
C MET A 1 -8.41 -22.61 -34.27
N LYS A 2 -7.51 -23.15 -35.11
CA LYS A 2 -6.09 -23.38 -34.72
C LYS A 2 -5.32 -22.12 -34.28
N ALA A 3 -5.61 -20.95 -34.87
CA ALA A 3 -4.97 -19.68 -34.51
C ALA A 3 -5.28 -19.23 -33.07
N TRP A 4 -6.51 -19.44 -32.60
CA TRP A 4 -6.95 -19.09 -31.25
C TRP A 4 -6.29 -19.98 -30.19
N ILE A 5 -6.10 -21.27 -30.50
CA ILE A 5 -5.37 -22.21 -29.63
C ILE A 5 -3.89 -21.80 -29.53
N LYS A 6 -3.27 -21.41 -30.65
CA LYS A 6 -1.88 -20.92 -30.66
C LYS A 6 -1.72 -19.65 -29.83
N LEU A 7 -2.66 -18.72 -29.94
CA LEU A 7 -2.67 -17.49 -29.15
C LEU A 7 -2.82 -17.80 -27.66
N GLY A 8 -3.76 -18.68 -27.29
CA GLY A 8 -3.95 -19.10 -25.90
C GLY A 8 -2.71 -19.75 -25.29
N LEU A 9 -1.98 -20.58 -26.04
CA LEU A 9 -0.72 -21.18 -25.59
C LEU A 9 0.41 -20.16 -25.43
N GLN A 10 0.48 -19.14 -26.30
CA GLN A 10 1.45 -18.05 -26.15
C GLN A 10 1.14 -17.20 -24.91
N THR A 11 -0.13 -16.84 -24.70
CA THR A 11 -0.56 -16.09 -23.51
C THR A 11 -0.31 -16.89 -22.24
N LEU A 12 -0.58 -18.20 -22.24
CA LEU A 12 -0.29 -19.07 -21.09
C LEU A 12 1.21 -19.09 -20.78
N LYS A 13 2.07 -19.16 -21.80
CA LYS A 13 3.53 -19.13 -21.61
C LYS A 13 4.01 -17.82 -20.98
N VAL A 14 3.48 -16.69 -21.44
CA VAL A 14 3.78 -15.37 -20.86
C VAL A 14 3.23 -15.27 -19.44
N PHE A 15 2.04 -15.80 -19.19
CA PHE A 15 1.42 -15.83 -17.87
C PHE A 15 2.26 -16.62 -16.87
N VAL A 16 2.73 -17.83 -17.23
CA VAL A 16 3.61 -18.63 -16.36
C VAL A 16 4.92 -17.90 -16.08
N LEU A 17 5.53 -17.27 -17.09
CA LEU A 17 6.75 -16.48 -16.90
C LEU A 17 6.51 -15.31 -15.94
N PHE A 18 5.42 -14.58 -16.15
CA PHE A 18 5.02 -13.47 -15.30
C PHE A 18 4.80 -13.91 -13.86
N THR A 19 3.99 -14.96 -13.62
CA THR A 19 3.74 -15.50 -12.28
C THR A 19 5.03 -15.96 -11.62
N GLY A 20 5.93 -16.63 -12.35
CA GLY A 20 7.24 -17.03 -11.83
C GLY A 20 8.09 -15.83 -11.39
N CYS A 21 8.15 -14.77 -12.22
CA CYS A 21 8.80 -13.52 -11.85
C CYS A 21 8.14 -12.88 -10.63
N THR A 22 6.80 -12.82 -10.55
CA THR A 22 6.08 -12.25 -9.40
C THR A 22 6.42 -12.97 -8.10
N ILE A 23 6.47 -14.30 -8.13
CA ILE A 23 6.83 -15.12 -6.97
C ILE A 23 8.28 -14.86 -6.56
N PHE A 24 9.20 -14.80 -7.52
CA PHE A 24 10.61 -14.50 -7.25
C PHE A 24 10.79 -13.13 -6.60
N PHE A 25 10.12 -12.10 -7.13
CA PHE A 25 10.14 -10.76 -6.53
C PHE A 25 9.49 -10.73 -5.15
N TYR A 26 8.38 -11.43 -4.94
CA TYR A 26 7.72 -11.49 -3.64
C TYR A 26 8.65 -12.05 -2.55
N TYR A 27 9.31 -13.18 -2.83
CA TYR A 27 10.29 -13.74 -1.89
C TYR A 27 11.53 -12.87 -1.77
N GLY A 28 12.00 -12.23 -2.85
CA GLY A 28 13.11 -11.29 -2.80
C GLY A 28 12.83 -10.07 -1.93
N ILE A 29 11.61 -9.52 -1.99
CA ILE A 29 11.17 -8.41 -1.15
C ILE A 29 11.04 -8.88 0.30
N ILE A 30 10.48 -10.06 0.57
CA ILE A 30 10.40 -10.60 1.94
C ILE A 30 11.80 -10.78 2.53
N TRP A 31 12.72 -11.37 1.77
CA TRP A 31 14.10 -11.57 2.22
C TRP A 31 14.82 -10.24 2.47
N LEU A 32 14.62 -9.25 1.59
CA LEU A 32 15.12 -7.89 1.79
C LEU A 32 14.45 -7.19 2.99
N ASN A 33 13.17 -7.45 3.24
CA ASN A 33 12.40 -6.85 4.32
C ASN A 33 12.76 -7.45 5.69
N GLU A 34 13.13 -8.73 5.75
CA GLU A 34 13.59 -9.41 6.96
C GLU A 34 14.90 -8.79 7.51
N GLU A 35 15.75 -8.26 6.62
CA GLU A 35 16.91 -7.42 6.96
C GLU A 35 16.48 -6.03 7.50
N TYR A 36 15.33 -5.51 7.05
CA TYR A 36 14.79 -4.21 7.46
C TYR A 36 14.04 -4.25 8.79
N GLU A 37 13.34 -5.35 9.11
CA GLU A 37 12.60 -5.57 10.36
C GLU A 37 13.53 -5.76 11.57
N ASN A 38 14.78 -6.18 11.38
CA ASN A 38 15.77 -6.25 12.47
C ASN A 38 16.29 -4.88 12.92
N TYR A 39 15.91 -3.79 12.25
CA TYR A 39 16.15 -2.44 12.75
C TYR A 39 15.09 -2.12 13.81
N HIS A 40 15.39 -2.44 15.08
CA HIS A 40 14.73 -1.91 16.28
C HIS A 40 14.78 -0.37 16.29
N ARG A 41 13.97 0.30 15.48
CA ARG A 41 14.06 1.76 15.32
C ARG A 41 13.08 2.55 16.17
N TYR A 42 12.16 1.89 16.86
CA TYR A 42 11.26 2.57 17.79
C TYR A 42 11.00 1.69 19.00
N ASP A 43 11.78 1.88 20.07
CA ASP A 43 11.22 1.67 21.40
C ASP A 43 10.02 2.61 21.53
N GLU A 44 8.89 2.07 21.98
CA GLU A 44 7.66 2.83 22.20
C GLU A 44 7.98 3.99 23.16
N PRO A 45 7.67 5.25 22.83
CA PRO A 45 8.02 6.35 23.71
C PRO A 45 7.25 6.21 25.02
N ASP A 46 7.97 6.09 26.14
CA ASP A 46 7.44 6.22 27.50
C ASP A 46 6.99 7.67 27.72
N GLY A 47 5.82 8.01 27.20
CA GLY A 47 5.29 9.36 27.26
C GLY A 47 3.80 9.35 26.95
N ALA A 48 2.99 9.70 27.96
CA ALA A 48 1.54 9.72 27.88
C ALA A 48 1.06 10.42 26.59
N ALA A 49 0.52 9.64 25.65
CA ALA A 49 -0.06 10.15 24.42
C ALA A 49 -1.21 11.09 24.79
N ILE A 50 -0.97 12.40 24.70
CA ILE A 50 -2.03 13.40 24.83
C ILE A 50 -2.93 13.21 23.62
N LYS A 51 -4.11 12.66 23.87
CA LYS A 51 -5.17 12.53 22.87
C LYS A 51 -5.65 13.93 22.50
N VAL A 52 -5.10 14.51 21.44
CA VAL A 52 -5.57 15.76 20.81
C VAL A 52 -6.84 15.47 20.01
N SER A 53 -7.86 14.90 20.68
CA SER A 53 -9.23 15.02 20.20
C SER A 53 -9.83 16.21 20.93
N ALA A 54 -9.58 17.41 20.38
CA ALA A 54 -10.39 18.56 20.73
C ALA A 54 -11.86 18.17 20.47
N SER A 55 -12.62 18.08 21.56
CA SER A 55 -14.06 17.96 21.50
C SER A 55 -14.60 19.32 21.08
N GLU A 56 -14.67 19.57 19.78
CA GLU A 56 -15.56 20.60 19.24
C GLU A 56 -16.68 19.92 18.48
N SER A 57 -17.87 20.08 19.06
CA SER A 57 -19.21 20.00 18.49
C SER A 57 -19.36 19.39 17.10
N LYS A 58 -20.21 18.36 17.04
CA LYS A 58 -20.96 17.90 15.87
C LYS A 58 -21.54 19.08 15.07
N GLU A 59 -20.77 19.63 14.16
CA GLU A 59 -21.30 20.22 12.94
C GLU A 59 -20.94 19.28 11.80
N GLU A 60 -21.89 19.03 10.92
CA GLU A 60 -21.74 18.17 9.75
C GLU A 60 -20.74 18.81 8.79
N PHE A 61 -19.44 18.67 9.07
CA PHE A 61 -18.39 19.09 8.17
C PHE A 61 -18.51 18.27 6.89
N SER A 62 -19.11 18.89 5.87
CA SER A 62 -19.29 18.32 4.56
C SER A 62 -17.92 17.94 4.01
N TRP A 63 -17.82 16.74 3.44
CA TRP A 63 -16.59 16.25 2.80
C TRP A 63 -15.99 17.24 1.79
N LEU A 64 -16.82 18.13 1.23
CA LEU A 64 -16.41 19.23 0.35
C LEU A 64 -15.59 20.32 1.07
N ASP A 65 -15.90 20.62 2.32
CA ASP A 65 -15.15 21.60 3.11
C ASP A 65 -13.74 21.09 3.40
N ARG A 66 -13.60 19.77 3.61
CA ARG A 66 -12.29 19.11 3.74
C ARG A 66 -11.47 19.19 2.45
N LEU A 67 -12.09 18.97 1.30
CA LEU A 67 -11.42 19.08 0.00
C LEU A 67 -10.94 20.51 -0.27
N LYS A 68 -11.76 21.50 0.06
CA LYS A 68 -11.41 22.92 -0.06
C LYS A 68 -10.27 23.31 0.88
N LEU A 69 -10.29 22.80 2.11
CA LEU A 69 -9.21 23.03 3.08
C LEU A 69 -7.89 22.42 2.60
N PHE A 70 -7.91 21.20 2.07
CA PHE A 70 -6.74 20.56 1.47
C PHE A 70 -6.17 21.40 0.31
N TYR A 71 -7.04 21.93 -0.55
CA TYR A 71 -6.62 22.79 -1.66
C TYR A 71 -6.00 24.11 -1.21
N LEU A 72 -6.55 24.76 -0.17
CA LEU A 72 -6.08 26.06 0.31
C LEU A 72 -4.84 25.96 1.18
N ASN A 73 -4.82 24.99 2.09
CA ASN A 73 -3.76 24.88 3.09
C ASN A 73 -2.62 23.98 2.63
N GLY A 74 -2.84 23.13 1.61
CA GLY A 74 -1.82 22.25 1.01
C GLY A 74 -1.01 21.51 2.07
N GLU A 75 -1.47 20.34 2.50
CA GLU A 75 -0.54 19.44 3.18
C GLU A 75 0.54 18.93 2.22
#